data_AF-A0A0F5IXN9-F1
#
_entry.id   AF-A0A0F5IXN9-F1
#
_cell.length_a   1.000
_cell.length_b   1.000
_cell.length_c   1.000
_cell.angle_alpha   90.00
_cell.angle_beta   90.00
_cell.angle_gamma   90.00
#
_symmetry.space_group_name_H-M   'P 1'
#
loop_
_entity.id
_entity.type
_entity.pdbx_description
1 polymer ?
#
loop_
_entity_poly.entity_id
_entity_poly.type
_entity_poly.pdbx_seq_one_letter_code
_entity_poly.pdbx_strand_id
1 'polypeptide(L)'
;MSTRARVTMKDYDGENYSYSLFCDGYPEGVIQYLPKGKVSYEKLRQNMLLSDEYESTPDYLYEIDLPEEHIRIYNSDRIGSIWNKGQLIFDGTFYEAIAKYQEGT
;
A
#
# COMPACT_ATOMS: atom_id res chain seq x y z
N MET A 1 4.97 -7.33 -16.30
CA MET A 1 4.82 -5.86 -16.32
C MET A 1 5.01 -5.40 -14.90
N SER A 2 5.97 -4.51 -14.64
CA SER A 2 6.25 -4.08 -13.27
C SER A 2 5.21 -3.05 -12.83
N THR A 3 4.57 -3.33 -11.70
CA THR A 3 3.52 -2.49 -11.13
C THR A 3 4.15 -1.54 -10.14
N ARG A 4 3.78 -0.25 -10.22
CA ARG A 4 4.24 0.77 -9.29
C ARG A 4 3.12 1.15 -8.34
N ALA A 5 3.44 1.31 -7.06
CA ALA A 5 2.49 1.67 -6.04
C ALA A 5 2.99 2.86 -5.22
N ARG A 6 2.09 3.77 -4.86
CA ARG A 6 2.34 4.70 -3.77
C ARG A 6 1.69 4.15 -2.51
N VAL A 7 2.44 4.11 -1.42
CA VAL A 7 1.96 3.66 -0.12
C VAL A 7 1.99 4.84 0.83
N THR A 8 0.82 5.29 1.26
CA THR A 8 0.67 6.20 2.39
C THR A 8 0.40 5.36 3.63
N MET A 9 1.21 5.51 4.66
CA MET A 9 1.14 4.72 5.88
C MET A 9 1.07 5.64 7.09
N LYS A 10 0.06 5.41 7.92
CA LYS A 10 -0.10 6.05 9.22
C LYS A 10 0.45 5.13 10.30
N ASP A 11 1.40 5.62 11.08
CA ASP A 11 2.00 4.85 12.17
C ASP A 11 1.13 4.82 13.44
N TYR A 12 1.61 4.13 14.47
CA TYR A 12 0.90 4.02 15.75
C TYR A 12 0.82 5.32 16.55
N ASP A 13 1.67 6.29 16.23
CA ASP A 13 1.70 7.62 16.85
C ASP A 13 0.79 8.62 16.10
N GLY A 14 0.29 8.23 14.92
CA GLY A 14 -0.63 9.00 14.09
C GLY A 14 0.04 9.80 12.98
N GLU A 15 1.36 9.66 12.82
CA GLU A 15 2.13 10.34 11.78
C GLU A 15 1.93 9.65 10.43
N ASN A 16 1.81 10.44 9.36
CA ASN A 16 1.59 9.94 8.00
C ASN A 16 2.86 10.05 7.16
N TYR A 17 3.25 8.94 6.56
CA TYR A 17 4.40 8.84 5.68
C TYR A 17 3.97 8.34 4.31
N SER A 18 4.65 8.79 3.25
CA SER A 18 4.34 8.39 1.88
C SER A 18 5.58 7.92 1.16
N TYR A 19 5.50 6.74 0.57
CA TYR A 19 6.59 6.06 -0.10
C TYR A 19 6.18 5.53 -1.46
N SER A 20 7.18 5.24 -2.28
CA SER A 20 7.04 4.44 -3.50
C SER A 20 7.37 2.98 -3.21
N LEU A 21 6.65 2.08 -3.87
CA LEU A 21 6.95 0.65 -3.91
C LEU A 21 6.99 0.18 -5.37
N PHE A 22 8.00 -0.62 -5.67
CA PHE A 22 8.10 -1.37 -6.91
C PHE A 22 7.75 -2.84 -6.63
N CYS A 23 6.65 -3.34 -7.20
CA CYS A 23 6.23 -4.73 -7.03
C CYS A 23 5.73 -5.33 -8.35
N ASP A 24 6.05 -6.59 -8.62
CA ASP A 24 5.43 -7.32 -9.72
C ASP A 24 4.11 -7.95 -9.23
N GLY A 25 3.04 -7.82 -10.01
CA GLY A 25 1.71 -8.35 -9.67
C GLY A 25 0.81 -7.34 -8.95
N TYR A 26 -0.48 -7.36 -9.29
CA TYR A 26 -1.49 -6.47 -8.72
C TYR A 26 -2.70 -7.25 -8.25
N PRO A 27 -3.23 -6.99 -7.02
CA PRO A 27 -2.69 -6.19 -5.89
C PRO A 27 -1.84 -6.99 -4.90
N GLU A 28 -1.48 -8.23 -5.22
CA GLU A 28 -0.82 -9.16 -4.30
C GLU A 28 0.53 -8.64 -3.78
N GLY A 29 1.20 -7.80 -4.58
CA GLY A 29 2.54 -7.27 -4.30
C GLY A 29 2.66 -6.45 -3.00
N VAL A 30 1.64 -5.69 -2.60
CA VAL A 30 1.62 -4.97 -1.31
C VAL A 30 1.06 -5.83 -0.19
N ILE A 31 0.01 -6.59 -0.50
CA ILE A 31 -0.76 -7.35 0.50
C ILE A 31 0.11 -8.42 1.19
N GLN A 32 1.03 -9.04 0.46
CA GLN A 32 1.94 -10.05 1.02
C GLN A 32 2.81 -9.56 2.18
N TYR A 33 3.03 -8.23 2.28
CA TYR A 33 3.87 -7.64 3.30
C TYR A 33 3.08 -7.10 4.50
N LEU A 34 1.74 -7.15 4.45
CA LEU A 34 0.92 -6.69 5.57
C LEU A 34 1.19 -7.55 6.82
N PRO A 35 1.40 -6.91 7.98
CA PRO A 35 1.79 -7.62 9.17
C PRO A 35 0.60 -8.40 9.76
N LYS A 36 0.89 -9.60 10.29
CA LYS A 36 -0.05 -10.35 11.13
C LYS A 36 0.13 -9.90 12.58
N GLY A 37 -0.46 -8.76 12.92
CA GLY A 37 -0.41 -8.12 14.24
C GLY A 37 0.58 -6.95 14.35
N LYS A 38 0.78 -6.46 15.58
CA LYS A 38 1.57 -5.24 15.83
C LYS A 38 3.06 -5.41 15.48
N VAL A 39 3.55 -4.57 14.57
CA VAL A 39 4.97 -4.49 14.19
C VAL A 39 5.46 -3.06 14.31
N SER A 40 6.75 -2.84 14.52
CA SER A 40 7.30 -1.48 14.44
C SER A 40 7.22 -0.96 12.99
N TYR A 41 6.88 0.31 12.84
CA TYR A 41 6.84 1.03 11.57
C TYR A 41 8.09 0.80 10.70
N GLU A 42 9.30 1.02 11.24
CA GLU A 42 10.55 0.84 10.47
C GLU A 42 10.76 -0.59 9.98
N LYS A 43 10.38 -1.58 10.78
CA LYS A 43 10.45 -3.00 10.36
C LYS A 43 9.51 -3.29 9.21
N LEU A 44 8.31 -2.72 9.22
CA LEU A 44 7.36 -2.85 8.11
C LEU A 44 7.87 -2.15 6.86
N ARG A 45 8.38 -0.91 6.99
CA ARG A 45 8.98 -0.14 5.91
C ARG A 45 10.12 -0.91 5.23
N GLN A 46 11.00 -1.52 6.01
CA GLN A 46 12.10 -2.35 5.50
C GLN A 46 11.59 -3.63 4.81
N ASN A 47 10.65 -4.35 5.42
CA ASN A 47 10.08 -5.57 4.84
C ASN A 47 9.36 -5.32 3.51
N MET A 48 8.66 -4.19 3.42
CA MET A 48 7.97 -3.74 2.22
C MET A 48 8.91 -3.16 1.17
N LEU A 49 10.20 -2.96 1.45
CA LEU A 49 11.15 -2.31 0.53
C LEU A 49 10.67 -0.91 0.06
N LEU A 50 10.05 -0.15 0.97
CA LEU A 50 9.54 1.18 0.66
C LEU A 50 10.68 2.17 0.41
N SER A 51 10.59 2.92 -0.68
CA SER A 51 11.59 3.93 -1.07
C SER A 51 11.03 5.34 -0.98
N ASP A 52 11.87 6.27 -0.53
CA ASP A 52 11.62 7.72 -0.58
C ASP A 52 11.77 8.29 -2.00
N GLU A 53 12.32 7.52 -2.92
CA GLU A 53 12.43 7.91 -4.33
C GLU A 53 11.05 7.94 -4.97
N TYR A 54 10.57 9.15 -5.26
CA TYR A 54 9.37 9.39 -6.04
C TYR A 54 9.65 9.12 -7.52
N GLU A 55 9.61 7.85 -7.91
CA GLU A 55 9.63 7.49 -9.32
C GLU A 55 8.27 7.71 -10.01
N SER A 56 8.29 7.68 -11.34
CA SER A 56 7.19 7.95 -12.27
C SER A 56 5.90 7.17 -11.99
N THR A 57 4.77 7.77 -12.40
CA THR A 57 3.38 7.27 -12.46
C THR A 57 3.11 5.98 -11.67
N PRO A 58 2.57 6.05 -10.42
CA PRO A 58 2.10 4.86 -9.74
C PRO A 58 0.85 4.32 -10.47
N ASP A 59 0.73 3.01 -10.60
CA ASP A 59 -0.48 2.36 -11.11
C ASP A 59 -1.58 2.33 -10.03
N TYR A 60 -1.18 2.25 -8.76
CA TYR A 60 -2.07 2.12 -7.61
C TYR A 60 -1.64 2.98 -6.43
N LEU A 61 -2.62 3.32 -5.59
CA LEU A 61 -2.43 4.06 -4.35
C LEU A 61 -2.96 3.22 -3.19
N TYR A 62 -2.14 3.06 -2.16
CA TYR A 62 -2.47 2.31 -0.96
C TYR A 62 -2.46 3.24 0.24
N GLU A 63 -3.47 3.09 1.10
CA GLU A 63 -3.49 3.74 2.41
C GLU A 63 -3.51 2.67 3.48
N ILE A 64 -2.51 2.67 4.36
CA ILE A 64 -2.34 1.71 5.44
C ILE A 64 -2.45 2.48 6.76
N ASP A 65 -3.43 2.12 7.60
CA ASP A 65 -3.55 2.59 8.98
C ASP A 65 -3.08 1.46 9.91
N LEU A 66 -1.88 1.60 10.49
CA LEU A 66 -1.34 0.61 11.42
C LEU A 66 -2.12 0.50 12.74
N PRO A 67 -2.55 1.61 13.39
CA PRO A 67 -3.41 1.53 14.57
C PRO A 67 -4.71 0.77 14.35
N GLU A 68 -5.38 1.00 13.22
CA GLU A 68 -6.67 0.38 12.89
C GLU A 68 -6.53 -0.97 12.17
N GLU A 69 -5.30 -1.39 11.85
CA GLU A 69 -4.99 -2.55 11.00
C GLU A 69 -5.81 -2.58 9.72
N HIS A 70 -5.94 -1.41 9.08
CA HIS A 70 -6.87 -1.15 8.00
C HIS A 70 -6.12 -0.73 6.73
N ILE A 71 -6.56 -1.24 5.57
CA ILE A 71 -5.99 -0.89 4.27
C ILE A 71 -7.07 -0.46 3.26
N ARG A 72 -6.73 0.56 2.47
CA ARG A 72 -7.50 0.98 1.29
C ARG A 72 -6.62 0.92 0.04
N ILE A 73 -7.17 0.42 -1.05
CA ILE A 73 -6.49 0.28 -2.33
C ILE A 73 -7.29 1.04 -3.38
N TYR A 74 -6.63 1.91 -4.13
CA TYR A 74 -7.22 2.71 -5.18
C TYR A 74 -6.48 2.51 -6.50
N ASN A 75 -7.22 2.62 -7.60
CA ASN A 75 -6.60 2.91 -8.90
C ASN A 75 -5.96 4.28 -8.82
N SER A 76 -4.81 4.45 -9.47
CA SER A 76 -4.31 5.79 -9.75
C SER A 76 -5.23 6.48 -10.76
N ASP A 77 -5.55 7.74 -10.50
CA ASP A 77 -6.09 8.65 -11.50
C ASP A 77 -5.12 9.83 -11.68
N ARG A 78 -5.03 10.33 -12.91
CA ARG A 78 -4.11 11.41 -13.26
C ARG A 78 -4.90 12.62 -13.73
N ILE A 79 -4.90 13.67 -12.92
CA ILE A 79 -5.41 14.99 -13.30
C ILE A 79 -4.22 15.92 -13.50
N GLY A 80 -3.81 16.12 -14.77
CA GLY A 80 -2.65 16.92 -15.12
C GLY A 80 -1.33 16.29 -14.66
N SER A 81 -0.62 16.94 -13.74
CA SER A 81 0.65 16.44 -13.16
C SER A 81 0.48 15.87 -11.74
N ILE A 82 -0.75 15.83 -11.22
CA ILE A 82 -1.05 15.38 -9.86
C ILE A 82 -1.68 13.99 -9.92
N TRP A 83 -1.16 13.09 -9.08
CA TRP A 83 -1.72 11.76 -8.85
C TRP A 83 -2.83 11.86 -7.80
N ASN A 84 -4.02 11.39 -8.15
CA ASN A 84 -5.17 11.36 -7.26
C ASN A 84 -5.65 9.92 -7.03
N LYS A 85 -6.35 9.73 -5.92
CA LYS A 85 -7.13 8.52 -5.67
C LYS A 85 -8.24 8.45 -6.71
N GLY A 86 -8.14 7.48 -7.61
CA GLY A 86 -9.20 7.15 -8.55
C GLY A 86 -10.26 6.28 -7.87
N GLN A 87 -10.67 5.22 -8.56
CA GLN A 87 -11.65 4.28 -8.04
C GLN A 87 -11.10 3.48 -6.85
N LEU A 88 -11.90 3.36 -5.78
CA LEU A 88 -11.66 2.44 -4.67
C LEU A 88 -11.85 0.99 -5.13
N ILE A 89 -10.84 0.15 -4.88
CA ILE A 89 -10.79 -1.26 -5.29
C ILE A 89 -11.00 -2.17 -4.08
N PHE A 90 -10.48 -1.78 -2.92
CA PHE A 90 -10.61 -2.52 -1.68
C PHE A 90 -10.56 -1.58 -0.47
N ASP A 91 -11.37 -1.89 0.53
CA ASP A 91 -11.47 -1.22 1.83
C ASP A 91 -11.77 -2.29 2.87
N GLY A 92 -10.87 -2.49 3.82
CA GLY A 92 -11.03 -3.50 4.86
C GLY A 92 -9.78 -3.67 5.72
N THR A 93 -9.83 -4.65 6.61
CA THR A 93 -8.73 -5.00 7.51
C THR A 93 -7.58 -5.68 6.76
N PHE A 94 -6.39 -5.70 7.38
CA PHE A 94 -5.25 -6.47 6.86
C PHE A 94 -5.60 -7.95 6.70
N TYR A 95 -6.37 -8.52 7.62
CA TYR A 95 -6.82 -9.90 7.55
C TYR A 95 -7.69 -10.17 6.31
N GLU A 96 -8.68 -9.31 6.05
CA GLU A 96 -9.56 -9.43 4.89
C GLU A 96 -8.81 -9.25 3.57
N ALA A 97 -7.86 -8.31 3.53
CA ALA A 97 -7.04 -8.09 2.35
C ALA A 97 -6.16 -9.32 2.06
N ILE A 98 -5.48 -9.85 3.08
CA ILE A 98 -4.66 -11.07 2.98
C ILE A 98 -5.51 -12.25 2.50
N ALA A 99 -6.68 -12.46 3.09
CA ALA A 99 -7.58 -13.55 2.68
C ALA A 99 -8.01 -13.40 1.21
N LYS A 100 -8.43 -12.21 0.79
CA LYS A 100 -8.91 -11.96 -0.58
C LYS A 100 -7.83 -12.15 -1.64
N TYR A 101 -6.58 -11.77 -1.36
CA TYR A 101 -5.52 -11.67 -2.37
C TYR A 101 -4.42 -12.73 -2.25
N GLN A 102 -4.32 -13.48 -1.15
CA GLN A 102 -3.40 -14.63 -1.05
C GLN A 102 -4.05 -15.98 -1.40
N GLU A 103 -5.38 -16.12 -1.38
CA GLU A 103 -6.06 -17.38 -1.76
C GLU A 103 -6.12 -17.63 -3.28
N GLY A 104 -5.48 -16.79 -4.10
CA GLY A 104 -5.52 -16.83 -5.57
C GLY A 104 -4.26 -17.34 -6.29
N THR A 105 -3.28 -17.91 -5.57
CA THR A 105 -2.06 -18.53 -6.15
C THR A 105 -2.05 -20.04 -6.03
#